data_AF-A0A1Q2CQB2-F1
#
_entry.id   AF-A0A1Q2CQB2-F1
#
_cell.length_a   1.000
_cell.length_b   1.000
_cell.length_c   1.000
_cell.angle_alpha   90.00
_cell.angle_beta   90.00
_cell.angle_gamma   90.00
#
_symmetry.space_group_name_H-M   'P 1'
#
loop_
_entity.id
_entity.type
_entity.pdbx_description
1 polymer ?
#
loop_
_entity_poly.entity_id
_entity_poly.type
_entity_poly.pdbx_seq_one_letter_code
_entity_poly.pdbx_strand_id
1 'polypeptide(L)'
;MEYCAWLLTHAGATASEMVSSLLVAETTRRSNMSRLRSWLGSAPDGDAYLPDAYSGRIRLDPRVTSDWERFEALLAGGVNLASTAAIRQALRLVRGEPLGPLAFQWHWAETMRADMVAMIVDAASVLADRAIDQRDPDLALWAVARGRLAAPEDDELSVREIHALAIAGRRSDLERAVVALNRTVRATNRDLPQNLARRVQLAIHLSAPRPSAEAE
;
A
#
# COMPACT_ATOMS: atom_id res chain seq x y z
N MET A 1 19.60 7.25 -2.34
CA MET A 1 18.27 7.21 -1.69
C MET A 1 18.01 5.87 -1.01
N GLU A 2 18.43 4.78 -1.64
CA GLU A 2 18.32 3.38 -1.25
C GLU A 2 18.88 3.09 0.15
N TYR A 3 20.06 3.61 0.46
CA TYR A 3 20.68 3.45 1.78
C TYR A 3 19.89 4.18 2.87
N CYS A 4 19.28 5.33 2.54
CA CYS A 4 18.43 6.05 3.48
C CYS A 4 17.15 5.26 3.75
N ALA A 5 16.49 4.75 2.71
CA ALA A 5 15.30 3.91 2.85
C ALA A 5 15.58 2.64 3.66
N TRP A 6 16.71 1.97 3.40
CA TRP A 6 17.15 0.82 4.19
C TRP A 6 17.39 1.19 5.67
N LEU A 7 18.04 2.33 5.94
CA LEU A 7 18.31 2.76 7.31
C LEU A 7 17.05 3.13 8.10
N LEU A 8 16.02 3.67 7.43
CA LEU A 8 14.73 3.95 8.06
C LEU A 8 14.04 2.66 8.53
N THR A 9 14.20 1.55 7.81
CA THR A 9 13.64 0.25 8.20
C THR A 9 14.56 -0.60 9.08
N HIS A 10 15.83 -0.21 9.24
CA HIS A 10 16.85 -0.95 9.98
C HIS A 10 17.56 -0.04 10.99
N ALA A 11 16.80 0.74 11.75
CA ALA A 11 17.33 1.71 12.70
C ALA A 11 18.23 1.04 13.76
N GLY A 12 19.50 1.45 13.84
CA GLY A 12 20.47 0.92 14.80
C GLY A 12 21.20 -0.34 14.33
N ALA A 13 21.05 -0.71 13.05
CA ALA A 13 21.83 -1.78 12.43
C ALA A 13 23.32 -1.44 12.35
N THR A 14 24.13 -2.48 12.32
CA THR A 14 25.59 -2.43 12.21
C THR A 14 26.03 -2.32 10.75
N ALA A 15 27.30 -1.94 10.53
CA ALA A 15 27.88 -1.94 9.20
C ALA A 15 27.88 -3.33 8.55
N SER A 16 28.07 -4.40 9.34
CA SER A 16 28.08 -5.78 8.86
C SER A 16 26.69 -6.24 8.40
N GLU A 17 25.65 -5.92 9.16
CA GLU A 17 24.26 -6.21 8.76
C GLU A 17 23.91 -5.46 7.48
N MET A 18 24.32 -4.20 7.34
CA MET A 18 24.11 -3.41 6.14
C MET A 18 24.82 -4.02 4.92
N VAL A 19 26.08 -4.43 5.04
CA VAL A 19 26.83 -5.14 3.98
C VAL A 19 26.09 -6.41 3.54
N SER A 20 25.66 -7.21 4.52
CA SER A 20 25.01 -8.49 4.25
C SER A 20 23.64 -8.32 3.59
N SER A 21 22.82 -7.38 4.08
CA SER A 21 21.46 -7.14 3.56
C SER A 21 21.48 -6.49 2.17
N LEU A 22 22.43 -5.58 1.94
CA LEU A 22 22.58 -4.91 0.65
C LEU A 22 23.38 -5.73 -0.36
N LEU A 23 24.05 -6.81 0.05
CA LEU A 23 24.93 -7.64 -0.79
C LEU A 23 26.01 -6.81 -1.52
N VAL A 24 26.65 -5.89 -0.80
CA VAL A 24 27.68 -4.98 -1.34
C VAL A 24 29.03 -5.16 -0.66
N ALA A 25 30.12 -4.83 -1.35
CA ALA A 25 31.43 -4.74 -0.71
C ALA A 25 31.47 -3.60 0.34
N GLU A 26 32.27 -3.76 1.40
CA GLU A 26 32.43 -2.77 2.46
C GLU A 26 32.93 -1.41 1.93
N THR A 27 33.78 -1.40 0.90
CA THR A 27 34.25 -0.18 0.24
C THR A 27 33.12 0.58 -0.45
N THR A 28 32.24 -0.14 -1.16
CA THR A 28 31.03 0.40 -1.78
C THR A 28 30.09 0.97 -0.72
N ARG A 29 29.88 0.25 0.38
CA ARG A 29 29.07 0.73 1.51
C ARG A 29 29.61 2.05 2.05
N ARG A 30 30.91 2.14 2.35
CA ARG A 30 31.54 3.37 2.87
C ARG A 30 31.39 4.54 1.90
N SER A 31 31.65 4.33 0.61
CA SER A 31 31.48 5.36 -0.42
C SER A 31 30.03 5.88 -0.50
N ASN A 32 29.05 4.97 -0.50
CA ASN A 32 27.63 5.34 -0.54
C ASN A 32 27.19 6.05 0.75
N MET A 33 27.65 5.58 1.93
CA MET A 33 27.38 6.23 3.21
C MET A 33 27.98 7.64 3.29
N SER A 34 29.20 7.83 2.79
CA SER A 34 29.82 9.16 2.70
C SER A 34 28.99 10.09 1.83
N ARG A 35 28.57 9.64 0.63
CA ARG A 35 27.71 10.41 -0.26
C ARG A 35 26.36 10.72 0.38
N LEU A 36 25.77 9.76 1.08
CA LEU A 36 24.49 9.95 1.78
C LEU A 36 24.61 11.01 2.88
N ARG A 37 25.68 10.99 3.69
CA ARG A 37 25.94 12.01 4.71
C ARG A 37 26.05 13.40 4.11
N SER A 38 26.83 13.54 3.03
CA SER A 38 26.98 14.83 2.34
C SER A 38 25.67 15.32 1.74
N TRP A 39 24.84 14.41 1.21
CA TRP A 39 23.54 14.76 0.64
C TRP A 39 22.51 15.15 1.71
N LEU A 40 22.44 14.41 2.83
CA LEU A 40 21.54 14.73 3.95
C LEU A 40 21.94 16.02 4.64
N GLY A 41 23.25 16.23 4.85
CA GLY A 41 23.78 17.41 5.53
C GLY A 41 23.51 17.41 7.03
N SER A 42 23.30 18.60 7.58
CA SER A 42 23.05 18.85 9.00
C SER A 42 21.78 19.67 9.19
N ALA A 43 21.17 19.53 10.35
CA ALA A 43 20.03 20.29 10.77
C ALA A 43 20.41 21.74 11.16
N PRO A 44 19.44 22.66 11.32
CA PRO A 44 19.71 24.07 11.61
C PRO A 44 20.47 24.34 12.92
N ASP A 45 20.42 23.39 13.86
CA ASP A 45 21.16 23.40 15.13
C ASP A 45 22.60 22.88 14.99
N GLY A 46 22.99 22.40 13.80
CA GLY A 46 24.32 21.89 13.49
C GLY A 46 24.46 20.37 13.59
N ASP A 47 23.43 19.65 14.04
CA ASP A 47 23.48 18.19 14.19
C ASP A 47 23.41 17.49 12.83
N ALA A 48 24.28 16.50 12.59
CA ALA A 48 24.25 15.72 11.36
C ALA A 48 23.00 14.83 11.30
N TYR A 49 22.28 14.84 10.17
CA TYR A 49 21.13 13.94 9.96
C TYR A 49 21.52 12.45 9.87
N LEU A 50 22.79 12.18 9.58
CA LEU A 50 23.37 10.84 9.64
C LEU A 50 24.72 10.91 10.36
N PRO A 51 24.72 10.84 11.70
CA PRO A 51 25.93 10.90 12.49
C PRO A 51 26.91 9.77 12.19
N ASP A 52 28.13 9.93 12.69
CA ASP A 52 29.09 8.84 12.72
C ASP A 52 28.66 7.76 13.71
N ALA A 53 28.80 6.50 13.29
CA ALA A 53 28.39 5.34 14.08
C ALA A 53 29.49 4.94 15.07
N TYR A 54 29.95 5.85 15.94
CA TYR A 54 31.01 5.55 16.93
C TYR A 54 30.65 4.42 17.89
N SER A 55 29.35 4.19 18.12
CA SER A 55 28.82 3.07 18.91
C SER A 55 28.75 1.74 18.15
N GLY A 56 29.15 1.73 16.87
CA GLY A 56 28.96 0.59 15.95
C GLY A 56 27.54 0.45 15.39
N ARG A 57 26.59 1.28 15.84
CA ARG A 57 25.20 1.29 15.38
C ARG A 57 24.92 2.51 14.52
N ILE A 58 24.36 2.29 13.34
CA ILE A 58 24.03 3.35 12.38
C ILE A 58 22.59 3.79 12.66
N ARG A 59 22.39 5.08 12.90
CA ARG A 59 21.07 5.68 13.09
C ARG A 59 20.97 6.97 12.31
N LEU A 60 19.82 7.16 11.67
CA LEU A 60 19.42 8.47 11.17
C LEU A 60 18.95 9.32 12.34
N ASP A 61 19.09 10.63 12.22
CA ASP A 61 18.43 11.57 13.12
C ASP A 61 16.90 11.40 13.02
N PRO A 62 16.13 11.48 14.13
CA PRO A 62 14.68 11.29 14.12
C PRO A 62 13.88 12.23 13.20
N ARG A 63 14.49 13.34 12.76
CA ARG A 63 13.89 14.27 11.79
C ARG A 63 13.90 13.71 10.36
N VAL A 64 14.73 12.73 10.07
CA VAL A 64 14.70 12.01 8.79
C VAL A 64 13.60 10.96 8.88
N THR A 65 12.52 11.17 8.11
CA THR A 65 11.33 10.31 8.12
C THR A 65 10.91 9.95 6.69
N SER A 66 10.00 8.99 6.58
CA SER A 66 9.33 8.60 5.34
C SER A 66 7.81 8.77 5.39
N ASP A 67 7.21 8.84 4.21
CA ASP A 67 5.75 8.71 4.07
C ASP A 67 5.26 7.33 4.51
N TRP A 68 6.10 6.29 4.42
CA TRP A 68 5.80 4.96 4.93
C TRP A 68 5.68 4.91 6.46
N GLU A 69 6.66 5.43 7.21
CA GLU A 69 6.56 5.52 8.67
C GLU A 69 5.33 6.32 9.11
N ARG A 70 4.97 7.36 8.35
CA ARG A 70 3.74 8.13 8.60
C ARG A 70 2.49 7.29 8.30
N PHE A 71 2.50 6.48 7.25
CA PHE A 71 1.42 5.55 6.94
C PHE A 71 1.22 4.54 8.07
N GLU A 72 2.30 3.93 8.55
CA GLU A 72 2.28 2.99 9.68
C GLU A 72 1.78 3.66 10.96
N ALA A 73 2.26 4.86 11.28
CA ALA A 73 1.84 5.60 12.46
C ALA A 73 0.34 5.94 12.45
N LEU A 74 -0.24 6.27 11.29
CA LEU A 74 -1.68 6.52 11.15
C LEU A 74 -2.53 5.27 11.38
N LEU A 75 -1.95 4.09 11.15
CA LEU A 75 -2.60 2.80 11.30
C LEU A 75 -2.08 2.03 12.52
N ALA A 76 -1.42 2.74 13.46
CA ALA A 76 -0.91 2.16 14.68
C ALA A 76 -2.06 1.50 15.47
N GLY A 77 -1.86 0.24 15.88
CA GLY A 77 -2.91 -0.59 16.49
C GLY A 77 -3.68 -1.46 15.48
N GLY A 78 -3.42 -1.32 14.18
CA GLY A 78 -3.96 -2.17 13.13
C GLY A 78 -5.10 -1.53 12.35
N VAL A 79 -5.20 -1.90 11.08
CA VAL A 79 -6.12 -1.29 10.09
C VAL A 79 -7.58 -1.33 10.56
N ASN A 80 -8.02 -2.44 11.15
CA ASN A 80 -9.40 -2.61 11.59
C ASN A 80 -9.78 -1.69 12.76
N LEU A 81 -8.82 -1.32 13.62
CA LEU A 81 -9.03 -0.43 14.76
C LEU A 81 -8.86 1.05 14.40
N ALA A 82 -8.14 1.35 13.32
CA ALA A 82 -7.92 2.71 12.87
C ALA A 82 -9.23 3.41 12.48
N SER A 83 -9.37 4.70 12.78
CA SER A 83 -10.55 5.49 12.40
C SER A 83 -10.63 5.66 10.87
N THR A 84 -11.84 5.85 10.34
CA THR A 84 -12.04 6.13 8.90
C THR A 84 -11.23 7.33 8.42
N ALA A 85 -11.10 8.36 9.26
CA ALA A 85 -10.30 9.55 8.96
C ALA A 85 -8.80 9.22 8.85
N ALA A 86 -8.28 8.40 9.76
CA ALA A 86 -6.88 7.97 9.76
C ALA A 86 -6.55 7.10 8.54
N ILE A 87 -7.40 6.11 8.22
CA ILE A 87 -7.23 5.28 7.02
C ILE A 87 -7.25 6.13 5.74
N ARG A 88 -8.19 7.08 5.65
CA ARG A 88 -8.24 8.01 4.51
C ARG A 88 -6.98 8.88 4.42
N GLN A 89 -6.42 9.31 5.54
CA GLN A 89 -5.17 10.08 5.55
C GLN A 89 -3.97 9.21 5.14
N ALA A 90 -3.90 7.96 5.60
CA ALA A 90 -2.86 7.01 5.24
C ALA A 90 -2.90 6.73 3.73
N LEU A 91 -4.08 6.40 3.20
CA LEU A 91 -4.27 6.17 1.77
C LEU A 91 -3.93 7.40 0.92
N ARG A 92 -3.98 8.64 1.43
CA ARG A 92 -3.51 9.84 0.71
C ARG A 92 -1.98 9.90 0.50
N LEU A 93 -1.21 9.09 1.22
CA LEU A 93 0.25 8.99 1.05
C LEU A 93 0.65 8.09 -0.13
N VAL A 94 -0.22 7.16 -0.54
CA VAL A 94 0.03 6.19 -1.62
C VAL A 94 0.06 6.89 -2.99
N ARG A 95 1.24 7.14 -3.58
CA ARG A 95 1.34 7.91 -4.84
C ARG A 95 1.52 7.05 -6.09
N GLY A 96 1.71 5.74 -5.92
CA GLY A 96 2.03 4.78 -6.96
C GLY A 96 2.50 3.48 -6.32
N GLU A 97 3.17 2.65 -7.11
CA GLU A 97 3.77 1.41 -6.63
C GLU A 97 4.79 1.70 -5.51
N PRO A 98 4.68 1.05 -4.33
CA PRO A 98 5.64 1.21 -3.25
C PRO A 98 7.07 0.92 -3.71
N LEU A 99 8.00 1.82 -3.36
CA LEU A 99 9.43 1.79 -3.73
C LEU A 99 9.73 1.84 -5.24
N GLY A 100 8.73 1.65 -6.12
CA GLY A 100 8.87 1.72 -7.57
C GLY A 100 10.03 0.87 -8.10
N PRO A 101 10.88 1.40 -9.01
CA PRO A 101 11.99 0.64 -9.59
C PRO A 101 13.02 0.13 -8.58
N LEU A 102 13.06 0.68 -7.37
CA LEU A 102 14.00 0.27 -6.34
C LEU A 102 13.81 -1.18 -5.92
N ALA A 103 12.55 -1.62 -5.90
CA ALA A 103 12.16 -2.88 -5.34
C ALA A 103 12.61 -4.10 -6.18
N PHE A 104 12.99 -3.87 -7.45
CA PHE A 104 13.56 -4.89 -8.33
C PHE A 104 15.09 -4.92 -8.31
N GLN A 105 15.73 -3.91 -7.72
CA GLN A 105 17.19 -3.78 -7.67
C GLN A 105 17.79 -4.34 -6.39
N TRP A 106 16.98 -4.45 -5.32
CA TRP A 106 17.45 -4.88 -4.02
C TRP A 106 16.51 -5.89 -3.39
N HIS A 107 17.07 -7.00 -2.92
CA HIS A 107 16.28 -8.07 -2.31
C HIS A 107 15.53 -7.62 -1.05
N TRP A 108 16.15 -6.80 -0.19
CA TRP A 108 15.47 -6.24 1.00
C TRP A 108 14.24 -5.40 0.64
N ALA A 109 14.28 -4.72 -0.51
CA ALA A 109 13.21 -3.84 -0.95
C ALA A 109 12.04 -4.63 -1.52
N GLU A 110 12.27 -5.86 -2.00
CA GLU A 110 11.20 -6.75 -2.44
C GLU A 110 10.29 -7.20 -1.30
N THR A 111 10.88 -7.68 -0.20
CA THR A 111 10.11 -8.07 0.98
C THR A 111 9.33 -6.87 1.53
N MET A 112 10.00 -5.73 1.68
CA MET A 112 9.34 -4.50 2.14
C MET A 112 8.20 -4.07 1.21
N ARG A 113 8.38 -4.16 -0.12
CA ARG A 113 7.31 -3.85 -1.09
C ARG A 113 6.10 -4.76 -0.88
N ALA A 114 6.30 -6.05 -0.66
CA ALA A 114 5.20 -6.98 -0.43
C ALA A 114 4.39 -6.61 0.83
N ASP A 115 5.09 -6.28 1.93
CA ASP A 115 4.44 -5.85 3.18
C ASP A 115 3.69 -4.53 3.00
N MET A 116 4.29 -3.56 2.31
CA MET A 116 3.66 -2.28 1.98
C MET A 116 2.39 -2.49 1.15
N VAL A 117 2.45 -3.32 0.12
CA VAL A 117 1.31 -3.65 -0.75
C VAL A 117 0.19 -4.28 0.06
N ALA A 118 0.50 -5.30 0.88
CA ALA A 118 -0.50 -5.96 1.72
C ALA A 118 -1.22 -4.98 2.65
N MET A 119 -0.48 -4.14 3.38
CA MET A 119 -1.08 -3.19 4.31
C MET A 119 -1.89 -2.09 3.61
N ILE A 120 -1.47 -1.67 2.40
CA ILE A 120 -2.23 -0.72 1.57
C ILE A 120 -3.54 -1.35 1.08
N VAL A 121 -3.51 -2.61 0.63
CA VAL A 121 -4.71 -3.36 0.19
C VAL A 121 -5.68 -3.53 1.36
N ASP A 122 -5.18 -3.89 2.56
CA ASP A 122 -6.00 -4.00 3.76
C ASP A 122 -6.65 -2.65 4.12
N ALA A 123 -5.87 -1.56 4.13
CA ALA A 123 -6.37 -0.22 4.42
C ALA A 123 -7.45 0.24 3.42
N ALA A 124 -7.20 0.05 2.13
CA ALA A 124 -8.17 0.35 1.08
C ALA A 124 -9.44 -0.51 1.21
N SER A 125 -9.27 -1.79 1.53
CA SER A 125 -10.36 -2.75 1.70
C SER A 125 -11.27 -2.37 2.87
N VAL A 126 -10.68 -2.08 4.03
CA VAL A 126 -11.44 -1.66 5.23
C VAL A 126 -12.16 -0.34 5.00
N LEU A 127 -11.52 0.64 4.35
CA LEU A 127 -12.19 1.92 4.06
C LEU A 127 -13.35 1.74 3.08
N ALA A 128 -13.14 0.96 2.02
CA ALA A 128 -14.17 0.69 1.04
C ALA A 128 -15.36 -0.05 1.66
N ASP A 129 -15.11 -1.02 2.54
CA ASP A 129 -16.19 -1.74 3.24
C ASP A 129 -17.01 -0.82 4.15
N ARG A 130 -16.33 0.03 4.94
CA ARG A 130 -17.03 1.03 5.76
C ARG A 130 -17.87 2.00 4.93
N ALA A 131 -17.38 2.39 3.76
CA ALA A 131 -18.09 3.28 2.85
C ALA A 131 -19.29 2.58 2.18
N ILE A 132 -19.13 1.33 1.78
CA ILE A 132 -20.20 0.45 1.27
C ILE A 132 -21.32 0.31 2.31
N ASP A 133 -20.97 0.02 3.56
CA ASP A 133 -21.95 -0.13 4.65
C ASP A 133 -22.74 1.17 4.91
N GLN A 134 -22.10 2.32 4.68
CA GLN A 134 -22.70 3.65 4.78
C GLN A 134 -23.40 4.11 3.49
N ARG A 135 -23.41 3.29 2.44
CA ARG A 135 -23.89 3.64 1.09
C ARG A 135 -23.24 4.89 0.50
N ASP A 136 -21.93 5.05 0.71
CA ASP A 136 -21.08 6.07 0.09
C ASP A 136 -20.22 5.41 -1.01
N PRO A 137 -20.75 5.27 -2.24
CA PRO A 137 -20.00 4.64 -3.33
C PRO A 137 -18.79 5.47 -3.78
N ASP A 138 -18.83 6.80 -3.62
CA ASP A 138 -17.74 7.67 -4.05
C ASP A 138 -16.50 7.46 -3.18
N LEU A 139 -16.67 7.38 -1.85
CA LEU A 139 -15.57 7.06 -0.94
C LEU A 139 -15.07 5.63 -1.15
N ALA A 140 -15.95 4.67 -1.42
CA ALA A 140 -15.56 3.29 -1.68
C ALA A 140 -14.69 3.17 -2.94
N LEU A 141 -15.12 3.79 -4.04
CA LEU A 141 -14.38 3.83 -5.30
C LEU A 141 -13.07 4.60 -5.15
N TRP A 142 -13.07 5.69 -4.39
CA TRP A 142 -11.84 6.42 -4.06
C TRP A 142 -10.84 5.52 -3.32
N ALA A 143 -11.29 4.80 -2.29
CA ALA A 143 -10.42 3.90 -1.52
C ALA A 143 -9.81 2.80 -2.39
N VAL A 144 -10.63 2.14 -3.21
CA VAL A 144 -10.19 1.13 -4.18
C VAL A 144 -9.15 1.71 -5.14
N ALA A 145 -9.41 2.90 -5.69
CA ALA A 145 -8.48 3.55 -6.62
C ALA A 145 -7.12 3.84 -5.96
N ARG A 146 -7.09 4.20 -4.67
CA ARG A 146 -5.82 4.37 -3.92
C ARG A 146 -5.10 3.04 -3.71
N GLY A 147 -5.81 1.97 -3.37
CA GLY A 147 -5.23 0.63 -3.24
C GLY A 147 -4.62 0.13 -4.55
N ARG A 148 -5.30 0.37 -5.68
CA ARG A 148 -4.84 -0.03 -7.02
C ARG A 148 -3.55 0.64 -7.50
N LEU A 149 -3.16 1.76 -6.90
CA LEU A 149 -1.85 2.35 -7.16
C LEU A 149 -0.71 1.42 -6.69
N ALA A 150 -0.95 0.63 -5.64
CA ALA A 150 0.01 -0.34 -5.13
C ALA A 150 -0.21 -1.76 -5.70
N ALA A 151 -1.48 -2.15 -5.90
CA ALA A 151 -1.84 -3.47 -6.41
C ALA A 151 -2.94 -3.38 -7.48
N PRO A 152 -2.57 -3.17 -8.76
CA PRO A 152 -3.55 -2.90 -9.82
C PRO A 152 -4.58 -4.00 -10.06
N GLU A 153 -4.17 -5.26 -9.89
CA GLU A 153 -4.96 -6.46 -10.22
C GLU A 153 -5.42 -7.22 -8.97
N ASP A 154 -5.43 -6.57 -7.80
CA ASP A 154 -5.84 -7.21 -6.55
C ASP A 154 -7.34 -7.55 -6.53
N ASP A 155 -7.66 -8.77 -6.10
CA ASP A 155 -9.03 -9.29 -6.08
C ASP A 155 -9.89 -8.64 -4.99
N GLU A 156 -9.34 -8.43 -3.80
CA GLU A 156 -10.06 -7.84 -2.67
C GLU A 156 -10.54 -6.43 -3.07
N LEU A 157 -9.69 -5.68 -3.76
CA LEU A 157 -10.03 -4.37 -4.33
C LEU A 157 -11.04 -4.47 -5.48
N SER A 158 -10.87 -5.43 -6.39
CA SER A 158 -11.74 -5.59 -7.55
C SER A 158 -13.18 -5.96 -7.16
N VAL A 159 -13.36 -6.83 -6.17
CA VAL A 159 -14.68 -7.20 -5.68
C VAL A 159 -15.36 -6.05 -4.92
N ARG A 160 -14.59 -5.21 -4.22
CA ARG A 160 -15.09 -3.97 -3.60
C ARG A 160 -15.52 -2.93 -4.62
N GLU A 161 -14.79 -2.79 -5.73
CA GLU A 161 -15.20 -1.95 -6.86
C GLU A 161 -16.57 -2.36 -7.39
N ILE A 162 -16.74 -3.65 -7.67
CA ILE A 162 -17.99 -4.22 -8.17
C ILE A 162 -19.15 -3.92 -7.20
N HIS A 163 -18.94 -4.08 -5.90
CA HIS A 163 -19.97 -3.79 -4.90
C HIS A 163 -20.29 -2.29 -4.80
N ALA A 164 -19.29 -1.42 -4.84
CA ALA A 164 -19.49 0.02 -4.84
C ALA A 164 -20.27 0.49 -6.09
N LEU A 165 -19.96 -0.07 -7.27
CA LEU A 165 -20.67 0.22 -8.52
C LEU A 165 -22.13 -0.26 -8.48
N ALA A 166 -22.41 -1.37 -7.79
CA ALA A 166 -23.77 -1.86 -7.59
C ALA A 166 -24.61 -0.86 -6.76
N ILE A 167 -24.06 -0.41 -5.64
CA ILE A 167 -24.72 0.58 -4.77
C ILE A 167 -24.92 1.92 -5.50
N ALA A 168 -23.97 2.30 -6.35
CA ALA A 168 -24.07 3.49 -7.19
C ALA A 168 -25.08 3.38 -8.35
N GLY A 169 -25.65 2.20 -8.60
CA GLY A 169 -26.54 1.96 -9.76
C GLY A 169 -25.80 2.02 -11.11
N ARG A 170 -24.46 1.93 -11.12
CA ARG A 170 -23.62 2.06 -12.33
C ARG A 170 -23.47 0.71 -13.03
N ARG A 171 -24.58 0.16 -13.52
CA ARG A 171 -24.66 -1.22 -14.03
C ARG A 171 -23.65 -1.54 -15.14
N SER A 172 -23.54 -0.68 -16.15
CA SER A 172 -22.60 -0.92 -17.26
C SER A 172 -21.15 -0.95 -16.79
N ASP A 173 -20.80 -0.19 -15.76
CA ASP A 173 -19.45 -0.16 -15.21
C ASP A 173 -19.18 -1.41 -14.37
N LEU A 174 -20.18 -1.84 -13.60
CA LEU A 174 -20.15 -3.10 -12.85
C LEU A 174 -19.92 -4.29 -13.78
N GLU A 175 -20.68 -4.40 -14.87
CA GLU A 175 -20.56 -5.49 -15.84
C GLU A 175 -19.15 -5.55 -16.44
N ARG A 176 -18.56 -4.38 -16.75
CA ARG A 176 -17.16 -4.31 -17.21
C ARG A 176 -16.16 -4.74 -16.14
N ALA A 177 -16.36 -4.34 -14.87
CA ALA A 177 -15.50 -4.74 -13.77
C ALA A 177 -15.54 -6.26 -13.50
N VAL A 178 -16.73 -6.88 -13.57
CA VAL A 178 -16.89 -8.34 -13.46
C VAL A 178 -16.16 -9.07 -14.59
N VAL A 179 -16.28 -8.59 -15.82
CA VAL A 179 -15.56 -9.17 -16.97
C VAL A 179 -14.04 -9.05 -16.80
N ALA A 180 -13.55 -7.91 -16.32
CA ALA A 180 -12.13 -7.69 -16.06
C ALA A 180 -11.60 -8.65 -14.99
N LEU A 181 -12.28 -8.77 -13.84
CA LEU A 181 -11.91 -9.71 -12.77
C LEU A 181 -11.84 -11.15 -13.28
N ASN A 182 -12.87 -11.61 -14.00
CA ASN A 182 -12.89 -12.96 -14.56
C ASN A 182 -11.76 -13.21 -15.56
N ARG A 183 -11.37 -12.19 -16.34
CA ARG A 183 -10.24 -12.30 -17.26
C ARG A 183 -8.93 -12.47 -16.49
N THR A 184 -8.69 -11.69 -15.45
CA THR A 184 -7.49 -11.78 -14.60
C THR A 184 -7.39 -13.13 -13.90
N VAL A 185 -8.47 -13.58 -13.27
CA VAL A 185 -8.55 -14.89 -12.57
C VAL A 185 -8.22 -16.04 -13.53
N ARG A 186 -8.77 -16.02 -14.75
CA ARG A 186 -8.48 -17.03 -15.79
C ARG A 186 -7.05 -16.96 -16.31
N ALA A 187 -6.54 -15.75 -16.59
CA ALA A 187 -5.18 -15.56 -17.11
C ALA A 187 -4.10 -16.05 -16.14
N THR A 188 -4.38 -15.98 -14.84
CA THR A 188 -3.48 -16.45 -13.78
C THR A 188 -3.75 -17.88 -13.32
N ASN A 189 -4.69 -18.58 -13.97
CA ASN A 189 -5.08 -19.96 -13.69
C ASN A 189 -5.30 -20.25 -12.19
N ARG A 190 -5.96 -19.32 -11.51
CA ARG A 190 -6.30 -19.40 -10.09
C ARG A 190 -7.81 -19.29 -9.90
N ASP A 191 -8.30 -19.70 -8.75
CA ASP A 191 -9.70 -19.51 -8.36
C ASP A 191 -9.88 -18.27 -7.50
N LEU A 192 -11.05 -17.64 -7.60
CA LEU A 192 -11.46 -16.57 -6.70
C LEU A 192 -11.93 -17.20 -5.37
N PRO A 193 -11.41 -16.76 -4.20
CA PRO A 193 -11.86 -17.24 -2.90
C PRO A 193 -13.39 -17.17 -2.74
N GLN A 194 -13.98 -18.15 -2.04
CA GLN A 194 -15.44 -18.31 -1.93
C GLN A 194 -16.14 -17.06 -1.35
N ASN A 195 -15.53 -16.41 -0.36
CA ASN A 195 -16.03 -15.18 0.25
C ASN A 195 -16.11 -14.04 -0.78
N LEU A 196 -15.11 -13.92 -1.66
CA LEU A 196 -15.06 -12.92 -2.71
C LEU A 196 -16.06 -13.21 -3.82
N ALA A 197 -16.16 -14.46 -4.26
CA ALA A 197 -17.16 -14.89 -5.22
C ALA A 197 -18.59 -14.60 -4.74
N ARG A 198 -18.88 -14.86 -3.46
CA ARG A 198 -20.18 -14.54 -2.84
C ARG A 198 -20.47 -13.04 -2.88
N ARG A 199 -19.47 -12.20 -2.61
CA ARG A 199 -19.64 -10.74 -2.64
C ARG A 199 -19.92 -10.21 -4.04
N VAL A 200 -19.25 -10.74 -5.07
CA VAL A 200 -19.57 -10.44 -6.48
C VAL A 200 -21.02 -10.83 -6.79
N GLN A 201 -21.44 -12.04 -6.39
CA GLN A 201 -22.80 -12.51 -6.63
C GLN A 201 -23.84 -11.62 -5.96
N LEU A 202 -23.60 -11.16 -4.73
CA LEU A 202 -24.49 -10.23 -4.03
C LEU A 202 -24.59 -8.88 -4.79
N ALA A 203 -23.46 -8.33 -5.24
CA ALA A 203 -23.43 -7.08 -5.99
C ALA A 203 -24.20 -7.16 -7.32
N ILE A 204 -24.11 -8.29 -8.03
CA ILE A 204 -24.89 -8.54 -9.25
C ILE A 204 -26.39 -8.56 -8.95
N HIS A 205 -26.82 -9.26 -7.89
CA HIS A 205 -28.23 -9.29 -7.50
C HIS A 205 -28.75 -7.91 -7.07
N LEU A 206 -27.95 -7.12 -6.34
CA LEU A 206 -28.31 -5.76 -5.95
C LEU A 206 -28.55 -4.84 -7.16
N SER A 207 -27.90 -5.13 -8.29
CA SER A 207 -27.97 -4.33 -9.52
C SER A 207 -29.02 -4.84 -10.52
N ALA A 208 -29.71 -5.94 -10.19
CA ALA A 208 -30.75 -6.49 -11.04
C ALA A 208 -31.93 -5.50 -11.14
N PRO A 209 -32.55 -5.35 -12.33
CA PRO A 209 -33.72 -4.50 -12.46
C PRO A 209 -34.83 -5.10 -11.60
N ARG A 210 -35.52 -4.26 -10.81
CA ARG A 210 -36.72 -4.72 -10.11
C ARG A 210 -37.73 -5.17 -11.17
N PRO A 211 -38.42 -6.31 -10.98
CA PRO A 211 -39.50 -6.68 -11.89
C PRO A 211 -40.47 -5.50 -11.94
N SER A 212 -40.77 -5.03 -13.14
CA SER A 212 -41.80 -4.04 -13.38
C SER A 212 -43.07 -4.54 -12.72
N ALA A 213 -43.59 -3.80 -11.73
CA ALA A 213 -44.93 -4.03 -11.24
C ALA A 213 -45.84 -3.97 -12.47
N GLU A 214 -46.41 -5.11 -12.84
CA GLU A 214 -47.36 -5.23 -13.92
C GLU A 214 -48.48 -4.21 -13.67
N ALA A 215 -48.76 -3.39 -14.69
CA ALA A 215 -49.92 -2.53 -14.70
C ALA A 215 -51.16 -3.45 -14.77
N GLU A 216 -51.85 -3.58 -13.63
CA GLU A 216 -53.27 -3.95 -13.58
C GLU A 216 -54.14 -2.73 -13.97
#